data_AF-A0A378VX02-F1
#
_entry.id   AF-A0A378VX02-F1
#
_cell.length_a   1.000
_cell.length_b   1.000
_cell.length_c   1.000
_cell.angle_alpha   90.00
_cell.angle_beta   90.00
_cell.angle_gamma   90.00
#
_symmetry.space_group_name_H-M   'P 1'
#
loop_
_entity.id
_entity.type
_entity.pdbx_description
1 polymer ?
#
loop_
_entity_poly.entity_id
_entity_poly.type
_entity_poly.pdbx_seq_one_letter_code
_entity_poly.pdbx_strand_id
1 'polypeptide(L)'
;MSVWRIPSVGEACTILSPAGEPENGVVLCCQASDRYPAPSADPAETVVRFPDGAHIRYNHNSGAMELKAVTSLTIDTPQTTITGHLTVNQTTTAQGLLTYQNGMNGQGGSLSEHTHPDDSGGTTEKPQ
;
A
#
# COMPACT_ATOMS: atom_id res chain seq x y z
N MET A 1 -5.68 -4.89 -21.32
CA MET A 1 -5.70 -5.11 -19.86
C MET A 1 -5.67 -6.60 -19.62
N SER A 2 -4.71 -7.11 -18.86
CA SER A 2 -4.61 -8.52 -18.47
C SER A 2 -4.31 -8.59 -16.98
N VAL A 3 -4.82 -9.63 -16.31
CA VAL A 3 -4.51 -9.95 -14.92
C VAL A 3 -3.95 -11.36 -14.90
N TRP A 4 -2.74 -11.53 -14.37
CA TRP A 4 -2.12 -12.84 -14.22
C TRP A 4 -2.33 -13.35 -12.80
N ARG A 5 -3.12 -14.41 -12.65
CA ARG A 5 -3.42 -15.04 -11.36
C ARG A 5 -3.60 -16.54 -11.57
N ILE A 6 -2.65 -17.32 -11.08
CA ILE A 6 -2.69 -18.78 -11.19
C ILE A 6 -3.74 -19.32 -10.21
N PRO A 7 -4.63 -20.24 -10.63
CA PRO A 7 -5.55 -20.93 -9.72
C PRO A 7 -4.80 -21.66 -8.60
N SER A 8 -5.36 -21.66 -7.39
CA SER A 8 -4.80 -22.44 -6.29
C SER A 8 -5.29 -23.88 -6.35
N VAL A 9 -4.45 -24.83 -5.91
CA VAL A 9 -4.87 -26.24 -5.78
C VAL A 9 -6.02 -26.34 -4.76
N GLY A 10 -7.15 -26.88 -5.21
CA GLY A 10 -8.37 -27.03 -4.40
C GLY A 10 -9.34 -25.86 -4.46
N GLU A 11 -9.07 -24.86 -5.30
CA GLU A 11 -10.02 -23.79 -5.60
C GLU A 11 -11.20 -24.34 -6.43
N ALA A 12 -12.43 -23.98 -6.06
CA ALA A 12 -13.62 -24.37 -6.80
C ALA A 12 -13.63 -23.72 -8.19
N CYS A 13 -14.01 -24.49 -9.20
CA CYS A 13 -14.07 -24.03 -10.58
C CYS A 13 -15.22 -24.68 -11.35
N THR A 14 -15.61 -24.04 -12.44
CA THR A 14 -16.54 -24.54 -13.44
C THR A 14 -15.79 -24.78 -14.74
N ILE A 15 -16.01 -25.93 -15.37
CA ILE A 15 -15.47 -26.25 -16.69
C ILE A 15 -16.56 -26.00 -17.73
N LEU A 16 -16.28 -25.11 -18.67
CA LEU A 16 -17.13 -24.87 -19.82
C LEU A 16 -16.61 -25.71 -20.98
N SER A 17 -17.37 -26.70 -21.42
CA SER A 17 -17.01 -27.62 -22.50
C SER A 17 -17.86 -27.35 -23.74
N PRO A 18 -17.38 -26.57 -24.72
CA PRO A 18 -18.09 -26.37 -25.98
C PRO A 18 -18.40 -27.72 -26.63
N ALA A 19 -19.62 -27.87 -27.14
CA ALA A 19 -20.14 -29.14 -27.70
C ALA A 19 -20.11 -30.36 -26.74
N GLY A 20 -19.86 -30.15 -25.44
CA GLY A 20 -19.70 -31.24 -24.48
C GLY A 20 -18.35 -31.95 -24.53
N GLU A 21 -17.34 -31.37 -25.20
CA GLU A 21 -15.98 -31.91 -25.32
C GLU A 21 -15.07 -31.35 -24.22
N PRO A 22 -14.73 -32.12 -23.17
CA PRO A 22 -13.91 -31.63 -22.06
C PRO A 22 -12.46 -31.35 -22.44
N GLU A 23 -11.94 -32.01 -23.48
CA GLU A 23 -10.60 -31.75 -24.02
C GLU A 23 -10.42 -30.32 -24.53
N ASN A 24 -11.52 -29.69 -24.94
CA ASN A 24 -11.57 -28.30 -25.40
C ASN A 24 -12.14 -27.35 -24.32
N GLY A 25 -12.19 -27.83 -23.07
CA GLY A 25 -12.80 -27.12 -21.96
C GLY A 25 -12.01 -25.88 -21.53
N VAL A 26 -12.75 -24.85 -21.11
CA VAL A 26 -12.20 -23.65 -20.48
C VAL A 26 -12.56 -23.65 -19.00
N VAL A 27 -11.57 -23.42 -18.13
CA VAL A 27 -11.76 -23.41 -16.68
C VAL A 27 -12.04 -21.99 -16.19
N LEU A 28 -13.16 -21.82 -15.50
CA LEU A 28 -13.52 -20.60 -14.77
C LEU A 28 -13.34 -20.84 -13.28
N CYS A 29 -12.32 -20.21 -12.69
CA CYS A 29 -12.03 -20.26 -11.25
C CYS A 29 -12.72 -19.11 -10.48
N CYS A 30 -12.31 -18.87 -9.23
CA CYS A 30 -12.80 -17.81 -8.35
C CYS A 30 -14.20 -18.01 -7.76
N GLN A 31 -14.71 -19.25 -7.70
CA GLN A 31 -15.92 -19.56 -6.95
C GLN A 31 -15.61 -19.68 -5.46
N ALA A 32 -16.37 -18.97 -4.62
CA ALA A 32 -16.26 -19.08 -3.17
C ALA A 32 -16.59 -20.50 -2.71
N SER A 33 -15.86 -21.00 -1.72
CA SER A 33 -16.03 -22.33 -1.12
C SER A 33 -15.61 -22.31 0.34
N ASP A 34 -15.90 -23.38 1.10
CA ASP A 34 -15.49 -23.48 2.52
C ASP A 34 -13.98 -23.34 2.70
N ARG A 35 -13.19 -23.88 1.75
CA ARG A 35 -11.73 -23.78 1.76
C ARG A 35 -11.23 -22.38 1.34
N TYR A 36 -11.94 -21.72 0.44
CA TYR A 36 -11.60 -20.41 -0.10
C TYR A 36 -12.82 -19.48 -0.04
N PRO A 37 -13.15 -18.94 1.14
CA PRO A 37 -14.35 -18.12 1.33
C PRO A 37 -14.21 -16.77 0.63
N ALA A 38 -15.35 -16.17 0.28
CA ALA A 38 -15.42 -14.83 -0.30
C ALA A 38 -14.65 -13.81 0.55
N PRO A 39 -13.95 -12.84 -0.07
CA PRO A 39 -13.06 -11.99 0.70
C PRO A 39 -13.76 -10.93 1.56
N SER A 40 -14.99 -10.60 1.22
CA SER A 40 -15.89 -9.75 1.99
C SER A 40 -17.33 -10.23 1.80
N ALA A 41 -18.20 -9.86 2.74
CA ALA A 41 -19.65 -10.01 2.64
C ALA A 41 -20.36 -8.64 2.53
N ASP A 42 -19.61 -7.54 2.58
CA ASP A 42 -20.15 -6.19 2.41
C ASP A 42 -20.38 -5.92 0.91
N PRO A 43 -21.63 -5.68 0.47
CA PRO A 43 -21.90 -5.36 -0.93
C PRO A 43 -21.24 -4.04 -1.39
N ALA A 44 -20.82 -3.18 -0.45
CA ALA A 44 -20.11 -1.95 -0.74
C ALA A 44 -18.64 -2.15 -1.14
N GLU A 45 -18.07 -3.34 -0.89
CA GLU A 45 -16.64 -3.58 -1.02
C GLU A 45 -16.25 -4.38 -2.28
N THR A 46 -15.20 -3.90 -2.95
CA THR A 46 -14.43 -4.68 -3.92
C THR A 46 -13.08 -5.02 -3.31
N VAL A 47 -12.77 -6.32 -3.18
CA VAL A 47 -11.57 -6.79 -2.45
C VAL A 47 -10.77 -7.80 -3.28
N VAL A 48 -9.47 -7.57 -3.38
CA VAL A 48 -8.46 -8.57 -3.78
C VAL A 48 -7.63 -8.91 -2.55
N ARG A 49 -7.73 -10.14 -2.03
CA ARG A 49 -6.95 -10.61 -0.87
C ARG A 49 -5.91 -11.63 -1.30
N PHE A 50 -4.69 -11.47 -0.80
CA PHE A 50 -3.59 -12.40 -0.98
C PHE A 50 -3.44 -13.35 0.21
N PRO A 51 -2.83 -14.54 0.03
CA PRO A 51 -2.73 -15.56 1.09
C PRO A 51 -1.92 -15.14 2.33
N ASP A 52 -1.04 -14.16 2.20
CA ASP A 52 -0.21 -13.60 3.28
C ASP A 52 -0.93 -12.50 4.09
N GLY A 53 -2.16 -12.15 3.71
CA GLY A 53 -2.95 -11.10 4.35
C GLY A 53 -2.74 -9.70 3.78
N ALA A 54 -2.00 -9.55 2.66
CA ALA A 54 -2.05 -8.34 1.85
C ALA A 54 -3.43 -8.21 1.17
N HIS A 55 -3.86 -6.97 0.88
CA HIS A 55 -5.09 -6.74 0.12
C HIS A 55 -5.14 -5.37 -0.57
N ILE A 56 -5.99 -5.32 -1.61
CA ILE A 56 -6.51 -4.09 -2.21
C ILE A 56 -8.01 -4.08 -1.91
N ARG A 57 -8.50 -3.03 -1.26
CA ARG A 57 -9.91 -2.89 -0.88
C ARG A 57 -10.43 -1.52 -1.25
N TYR A 58 -11.60 -1.48 -1.89
CA TYR A 58 -12.32 -0.24 -2.18
C TYR A 58 -13.76 -0.34 -1.69
N ASN A 59 -14.23 0.65 -0.94
CA ASN A 59 -15.61 0.74 -0.48
C ASN A 59 -16.32 1.91 -1.17
N HIS A 60 -17.33 1.64 -2.00
CA HIS A 60 -17.97 2.67 -2.82
C HIS A 60 -18.98 3.56 -2.09
N ASN A 61 -19.41 3.19 -0.88
CA ASN A 61 -20.27 4.04 -0.05
C ASN A 61 -19.47 5.16 0.62
N SER A 62 -18.28 4.83 1.12
CA SER A 62 -17.37 5.80 1.77
C SER A 62 -16.38 6.45 0.80
N GLY A 63 -16.17 5.86 -0.38
CA GLY A 63 -15.10 6.24 -1.31
C GLY A 63 -13.69 5.87 -0.83
N ALA A 64 -13.57 5.10 0.24
CA ALA A 64 -12.28 4.75 0.83
C ALA A 64 -11.57 3.64 0.04
N MET A 65 -10.29 3.86 -0.25
CA MET A 65 -9.38 2.86 -0.80
C MET A 65 -8.31 2.50 0.23
N GLU A 66 -8.04 1.21 0.40
CA GLU A 66 -6.96 0.69 1.23
C GLU A 66 -6.05 -0.23 0.41
N LEU A 67 -4.75 0.06 0.47
CA LEU A 67 -3.68 -0.76 -0.08
C LEU A 67 -2.84 -1.27 1.09
N LYS A 68 -2.95 -2.56 1.39
CA LYS A 68 -2.17 -3.20 2.46
C LYS A 68 -1.16 -4.16 1.85
N ALA A 69 0.11 -3.84 1.99
CA ALA A 69 1.22 -4.76 1.75
C ALA A 69 1.71 -5.36 3.07
N VAL A 70 2.32 -6.55 3.01
CA VAL A 70 2.89 -7.23 4.19
C VAL A 70 4.36 -6.83 4.40
N THR A 71 5.15 -6.79 3.32
CA THR A 71 6.60 -6.54 3.40
C THR A 71 6.99 -5.17 2.88
N SER A 72 6.56 -4.82 1.67
CA SER A 72 6.89 -3.55 1.03
C SER A 72 5.82 -3.14 0.02
N LEU A 73 5.69 -1.84 -0.21
CA LEU A 73 4.85 -1.24 -1.25
C LEU A 73 5.71 -0.28 -2.07
N THR A 74 5.75 -0.46 -3.38
CA THR A 74 6.46 0.41 -4.32
C THR A 74 5.46 1.17 -5.19
N ILE A 75 5.63 2.49 -5.28
CA ILE A 75 4.91 3.35 -6.22
C ILE A 75 5.96 3.84 -7.24
N ASP A 76 6.02 3.15 -8.38
CA ASP A 76 6.98 3.46 -9.46
C ASP A 76 6.28 4.28 -10.55
N THR A 77 6.57 5.58 -10.59
CA THR A 77 5.99 6.54 -11.53
C THR A 77 6.92 7.75 -11.67
N PRO A 78 6.99 8.40 -12.86
CA PRO A 78 7.75 9.63 -13.02
C PRO A 78 7.29 10.78 -12.12
N GLN A 79 6.01 10.81 -11.72
CA GLN A 79 5.47 11.85 -10.84
C GLN A 79 4.37 11.28 -9.94
N THR A 80 4.41 11.66 -8.67
CA THR A 80 3.38 11.36 -7.66
C THR A 80 2.84 12.66 -7.07
N THR A 81 1.54 12.73 -6.83
CA THR A 81 0.89 13.85 -6.14
C THR A 81 -0.02 13.31 -5.05
N ILE A 82 0.16 13.78 -3.82
CA ILE A 82 -0.73 13.51 -2.68
C ILE A 82 -1.37 14.85 -2.30
N THR A 83 -2.66 14.99 -2.58
CA THR A 83 -3.40 16.26 -2.40
C THR A 83 -3.87 16.47 -0.96
N GLY A 84 -4.02 15.38 -0.21
CA GLY A 84 -4.41 15.39 1.20
C GLY A 84 -3.21 15.36 2.15
N HIS A 85 -3.51 15.15 3.43
CA HIS A 85 -2.49 14.96 4.45
C HIS A 85 -1.73 13.65 4.21
N LEU A 86 -0.40 13.70 4.35
CA LEU A 86 0.48 12.52 4.36
C LEU A 86 1.02 12.33 5.78
N THR A 87 0.77 11.18 6.37
CA THR A 87 1.39 10.76 7.62
C THR A 87 2.38 9.64 7.34
N VAL A 88 3.63 9.83 7.78
CA VAL A 88 4.67 8.79 7.74
C VAL A 88 5.11 8.54 9.18
N ASN A 89 4.83 7.35 9.71
CA ASN A 89 5.12 6.99 11.10
C ASN A 89 6.60 6.70 11.37
N GLN A 90 7.37 6.52 10.31
CA GLN A 90 8.79 6.19 10.35
C GLN A 90 9.57 7.23 9.52
N THR A 91 10.81 6.91 9.18
CA THR A 91 11.68 7.82 8.42
C THR A 91 11.19 8.03 6.99
N THR A 92 11.26 9.28 6.54
CA THR A 92 11.16 9.68 5.13
C THR A 92 12.54 10.09 4.63
N THR A 93 13.02 9.50 3.53
CA THR A 93 14.28 9.88 2.90
C THR A 93 14.00 10.47 1.52
N ALA A 94 14.39 11.72 1.30
CA ALA A 94 14.36 12.38 -0.01
C ALA A 94 15.78 12.39 -0.60
N GLN A 95 15.99 11.76 -1.76
CA GLN A 95 17.28 11.78 -2.46
C GLN A 95 17.51 13.10 -3.23
N GLY A 96 16.43 13.79 -3.58
CA GLY A 96 16.44 15.12 -4.19
C GLY A 96 16.19 16.24 -3.18
N LEU A 97 15.99 17.45 -3.70
CA LEU A 97 15.65 18.61 -2.89
C LEU A 97 14.27 18.44 -2.22
N LEU A 98 14.23 18.60 -0.90
CA LEU A 98 12.98 18.71 -0.14
C LEU A 98 12.58 20.19 -0.04
N THR A 99 11.52 20.58 -0.75
CA THR A 99 10.92 21.92 -0.64
C THR A 99 9.68 21.86 0.25
N TYR A 100 9.59 22.78 1.22
CA TYR A 100 8.43 22.97 2.08
C TYR A 100 8.10 24.47 2.17
N GLN A 101 6.82 24.84 2.32
CA GLN A 101 6.38 26.24 2.29
C GLN A 101 5.99 26.77 3.66
N ASN A 102 5.14 26.04 4.40
CA ASN A 102 4.54 26.50 5.66
C ASN A 102 5.36 26.11 6.90
N GLY A 103 6.68 26.17 6.79
CA GLY A 103 7.59 25.78 7.87
C GLY A 103 7.71 24.26 8.07
N MET A 104 8.59 23.89 9.00
CA MET A 104 8.80 22.53 9.47
C MET A 104 8.89 22.57 10.98
N ASN A 105 8.11 21.72 11.66
CA ASN A 105 8.21 21.51 13.10
C ASN A 105 8.62 20.05 13.33
N GLY A 106 9.54 19.81 14.25
CA GLY A 106 10.01 18.48 14.58
C GLY A 106 10.66 18.46 15.96
N GLN A 107 10.68 17.28 16.57
CA GLN A 107 11.47 17.02 17.76
C GLN A 107 12.83 16.49 17.30
N GLY A 108 13.93 17.10 17.78
CA GLY A 108 15.27 16.68 17.41
C GLY A 108 15.52 15.21 17.74
N GLY A 109 16.09 14.46 16.79
CA GLY A 109 16.75 13.19 17.07
C GLY A 109 18.12 13.40 17.73
N SER A 110 19.00 12.39 17.67
CA SER A 110 20.42 12.57 18.02
C SER A 110 21.09 13.50 17.00
N LEU A 111 20.97 14.80 17.22
CA LEU A 111 21.69 15.82 16.47
C LEU A 111 23.15 15.70 16.91
N SER A 112 24.02 15.18 16.03
CA SER A 112 25.45 15.43 16.17
C SER A 112 25.60 16.92 16.33
N GLU A 113 26.12 17.33 17.48
CA GLU A 113 26.53 18.67 17.87
C GLU A 113 26.75 19.57 16.64
N HIS A 114 25.76 20.40 16.30
CA HIS A 114 26.06 21.57 15.49
C HIS A 114 26.22 22.70 16.48
N THR A 115 27.44 23.20 16.56
CA THR A 115 27.78 24.38 17.34
C THR A 115 27.69 25.59 16.43
N HIS A 116 27.18 26.69 16.96
CA HIS A 116 27.35 27.98 16.32
C HIS A 116 28.67 28.57 16.83
N PRO A 117 29.55 29.11 15.95
CA PRO A 117 30.65 29.94 16.40
C PRO A 117 30.03 31.14 17.12
N ASP A 118 30.32 31.28 18.40
CA ASP A 118 29.93 32.49 19.13
C ASP A 118 30.71 33.69 18.58
N ASP A 119 30.09 34.85 18.57
CA ASP A 119 30.77 36.11 18.23
C ASP A 119 31.66 36.60 19.38
N SER A 120 31.63 35.90 20.53
CA SER A 120 32.29 36.27 21.77
C SER A 120 33.05 35.12 22.48
N GLY A 121 33.11 33.92 21.92
CA GLY A 121 33.84 32.76 22.51
C GLY A 121 33.18 32.07 23.72
N GLY A 122 31.92 32.38 24.04
CA GLY A 122 31.06 31.66 24.98
C GLY A 122 30.21 30.59 24.30
N THR A 123 29.64 29.68 25.09
CA THR A 123 28.67 28.68 24.61
C THR A 123 27.26 29.17 24.92
N THR A 124 26.36 29.17 23.94
CA THR A 124 24.94 29.47 24.19
C THR A 124 24.27 28.31 24.94
N GLU A 125 23.39 28.64 25.88
CA GLU A 125 22.65 27.65 26.68
C GLU A 125 21.63 26.87 25.84
N LYS A 126 21.19 25.71 26.34
CA LYS A 126 20.28 24.80 25.64
C LYS A 126 18.96 25.51 25.29
N PRO A 127 18.33 25.18 24.15
CA PRO A 127 17.02 25.73 23.80
C PRO A 127 15.99 25.50 24.91
N GLN A 128 15.26 26.56 25.30
CA GLN A 128 14.10 26.47 26.20
C GLN A 128 12.90 25.85 25.49
#